data_AF-A0A4R5U6F9-F1
#
_entry.id   AF-A0A4R5U6F9-F1
#
_cell.length_a   1.000
_cell.length_b   1.000
_cell.length_c   1.000
_cell.angle_alpha   90.00
_cell.angle_beta   90.00
_cell.angle_gamma   90.00
#
_symmetry.space_group_name_H-M   'P 1'
#
loop_
_entity.id
_entity.type
_entity.pdbx_description
1 polymer ?
#
loop_
_entity_poly.entity_id
_entity_poly.type
_entity_poly.pdbx_seq_one_letter_code
_entity_poly.pdbx_strand_id
1 'polypeptide(L)'
;MVGVKPTEVSSIRFAIRAAIGQLFDYRQQQRWEGKQLIVVETEVTRADDKALATENGFGLAWPSEKGDLKILLPSALKPADGC
;
A
#
# COMPACT_ATOMS: atom_id res chain seq x y z
N MET A 1 0.16 -0.52 -11.19
CA MET A 1 -1.16 0.07 -10.94
C MET A 1 -1.12 0.84 -9.62
N VAL A 2 -1.75 2.01 -9.56
CA VAL A 2 -1.74 2.93 -8.40
C VAL A 2 -3.19 3.19 -7.99
N GLY A 3 -3.51 3.01 -6.70
CA GLY A 3 -4.81 3.37 -6.13
C GLY A 3 -4.66 4.55 -5.17
N VAL A 4 -5.53 5.55 -5.30
CA VAL A 4 -5.55 6.77 -4.46
C VAL A 4 -6.81 6.75 -3.59
N LYS A 5 -6.67 6.99 -2.29
CA LYS A 5 -7.80 7.06 -1.34
C LYS A 5 -7.74 8.38 -0.55
N PRO A 6 -8.74 9.26 -0.68
CA PRO A 6 -8.83 10.45 0.17
C PRO A 6 -9.11 10.01 1.61
N THR A 7 -8.27 10.45 2.55
CA THR A 7 -8.28 9.90 3.91
C THR A 7 -8.01 11.00 4.95
N GLU A 8 -8.79 11.04 6.03
CA GLU A 8 -8.47 11.80 7.25
C GLU A 8 -7.54 10.99 8.16
N VAL A 9 -6.72 11.66 8.98
CA VAL A 9 -5.68 11.02 9.82
C VAL A 9 -6.21 9.87 10.69
N SER A 10 -7.44 10.01 11.20
CA SER A 10 -8.13 9.01 12.03
C SER A 10 -8.58 7.76 11.26
N SER A 11 -8.64 7.81 9.92
CA SER A 11 -9.14 6.74 9.04
C SER A 11 -8.05 6.09 8.17
N ILE A 12 -6.77 6.45 8.34
CA ILE A 12 -5.63 5.90 7.56
C ILE A 12 -5.63 4.38 7.56
N ARG A 13 -5.81 3.75 8.73
CA ARG A 13 -5.86 2.29 8.84
C ARG A 13 -6.99 1.67 8.03
N PHE A 14 -8.16 2.31 8.00
CA PHE A 14 -9.29 1.83 7.22
C PHE A 14 -9.03 1.97 5.72
N ALA A 15 -8.46 3.09 5.27
CA ALA A 15 -8.09 3.30 3.88
C ALA A 15 -7.02 2.31 3.40
N ILE A 16 -6.00 2.02 4.21
CA ILE A 16 -4.98 1.01 3.89
C ILE A 16 -5.63 -0.36 3.75
N ARG A 17 -6.50 -0.77 4.70
CA ARG A 17 -7.23 -2.05 4.61
C ARG A 17 -8.12 -2.14 3.38
N ALA A 18 -8.85 -1.07 3.06
CA ALA A 18 -9.68 -1.01 1.88
C ALA A 18 -8.85 -1.10 0.58
N ALA A 19 -7.72 -0.40 0.51
CA ALA A 19 -6.81 -0.46 -0.62
C ALA A 19 -6.19 -1.86 -0.79
N ILE A 20 -5.78 -2.52 0.30
CA ILE A 20 -5.32 -3.91 0.28
C ILE A 20 -6.41 -4.82 -0.30
N GLY A 21 -7.64 -4.72 0.20
CA GLY A 21 -8.77 -5.52 -0.28
C GLY A 21 -9.01 -5.33 -1.78
N GLN A 22 -9.04 -4.09 -2.25
CA GLN A 22 -9.19 -3.78 -3.68
C GLN A 22 -8.04 -4.35 -4.51
N LEU A 23 -6.79 -4.17 -4.08
CA LEU A 23 -5.62 -4.66 -4.82
C LEU A 23 -5.54 -6.19 -4.86
N PHE A 24 -6.03 -6.87 -3.82
CA PHE A 24 -6.14 -8.32 -3.80
C PHE A 24 -7.17 -8.83 -4.81
N ASP A 25 -8.31 -8.15 -4.89
CA ASP A 25 -9.36 -8.42 -5.88
C ASP A 25 -8.81 -8.25 -7.31
N TYR A 26 -8.04 -7.17 -7.56
CA TYR A 26 -7.35 -6.96 -8.83
C TYR A 26 -6.31 -8.03 -9.15
N ARG A 27 -5.53 -8.52 -8.17
CA ARG A 27 -4.58 -9.62 -8.39
C ARG A 27 -5.29 -10.89 -8.85
N GLN A 28 -6.43 -11.22 -8.21
CA GLN A 28 -7.18 -12.42 -8.57
C GLN A 28 -7.81 -12.31 -9.96
N GLN A 29 -8.40 -11.16 -10.29
CA GLN A 29 -9.07 -10.96 -11.58
C GLN A 29 -8.09 -10.81 -12.74
N GLN A 30 -6.93 -10.15 -12.53
CA GLN A 30 -6.01 -9.79 -13.62
C GLN A 30 -4.69 -10.57 -13.62
N ARG A 31 -4.50 -11.55 -12.72
CA ARG A 31 -3.25 -12.34 -12.58
C ARG A 31 -1.98 -11.48 -12.56
N TRP A 32 -2.05 -10.33 -11.91
CA TRP A 32 -0.95 -9.37 -11.90
C TRP A 32 0.11 -9.77 -10.87
N GLU A 33 1.33 -10.08 -11.33
CA GLU A 33 2.45 -10.52 -10.48
C GLU A 33 3.47 -9.40 -10.16
N GLY A 34 3.30 -8.21 -10.75
CA GLY A 34 4.21 -7.08 -10.53
C GLY A 34 4.05 -6.43 -9.16
N LYS A 35 5.07 -5.64 -8.76
CA LYS A 35 5.03 -4.84 -7.52
C LYS A 35 3.81 -3.91 -7.51
N GLN A 36 3.09 -3.88 -6.39
CA GLN A 36 1.94 -3.01 -6.20
C GLN A 36 2.24 -1.98 -5.10
N LEU A 37 1.73 -0.77 -5.32
CA LEU A 37 1.96 0.39 -4.46
C LEU A 37 0.60 1.00 -4.07
N ILE A 38 0.40 1.20 -2.77
CA ILE A 38 -0.72 1.92 -2.19
C ILE A 38 -0.28 3.37 -2.00
N VAL A 39 -1.00 4.34 -2.57
CA VAL A 39 -0.75 5.77 -2.36
C VAL A 39 -1.85 6.32 -1.46
N VAL A 40 -1.45 6.91 -0.34
CA VAL A 40 -2.36 7.61 0.58
C VAL A 40 -2.03 9.10 0.58
N GLU A 41 -3.04 9.95 0.66
CA GLU A 41 -2.89 11.41 0.62
C GLU A 41 -2.49 12.02 1.97
N THR A 42 -2.35 11.19 3.00
CA THR A 42 -2.04 11.60 4.37
C THR A 42 -0.72 11.02 4.83
N GLU A 43 0.05 11.78 5.62
CA GLU A 43 1.28 11.25 6.17
C GLU A 43 1.00 10.05 7.09
N VAL A 44 1.67 8.94 6.80
CA VAL A 44 1.62 7.74 7.64
C VAL A 44 2.70 7.85 8.70
N THR A 45 2.31 8.20 9.92
CA THR A 45 3.25 8.37 11.03
C THR A 45 3.48 7.07 11.80
N ARG A 46 2.41 6.27 11.99
CA ARG A 46 2.42 5.03 12.78
C ARG A 46 3.19 3.90 12.09
N ALA A 47 4.04 3.21 12.84
CA ALA A 47 4.76 2.03 12.37
C ALA A 47 3.82 0.86 12.04
N ASP A 48 2.77 0.65 12.84
CA ASP A 48 1.78 -0.41 12.63
C ASP A 48 1.09 -0.33 11.25
N ASP A 49 0.76 0.89 10.82
CA ASP A 49 0.04 1.10 9.56
C ASP A 49 0.97 0.93 8.35
N LYS A 50 2.26 1.25 8.52
CA LYS A 50 3.31 0.93 7.55
C LYS A 50 3.50 -0.58 7.43
N ALA A 51 3.63 -1.25 8.57
CA ALA A 51 3.77 -2.71 8.67
C ALA A 51 2.59 -3.41 8.00
N LEU A 52 1.36 -2.92 8.21
CA LEU A 52 0.16 -3.48 7.59
C LEU A 52 0.26 -3.54 6.06
N ALA A 53 0.80 -2.53 5.39
CA ALA A 53 1.00 -2.57 3.94
C ALA A 53 2.18 -3.49 3.56
N THR A 54 3.33 -3.32 4.22
CA THR A 54 4.57 -4.02 3.84
C THR A 54 4.56 -5.51 4.14
N GLU A 55 3.96 -5.94 5.26
CA GLU A 55 3.81 -7.36 5.62
C GLU A 55 2.86 -8.08 4.66
N ASN A 56 1.90 -7.37 4.09
CA ASN A 56 1.01 -7.88 3.06
C ASN A 56 1.62 -7.83 1.65
N GLY A 57 2.89 -7.43 1.53
CA GLY A 57 3.63 -7.40 0.26
C GLY A 57 3.24 -6.23 -0.65
N PHE A 58 2.68 -5.16 -0.10
CA PHE A 58 2.38 -3.92 -0.82
C PHE A 58 3.37 -2.84 -0.42
N GLY A 59 3.82 -2.06 -1.40
CA GLY A 59 4.49 -0.79 -1.12
C GLY A 59 3.48 0.25 -0.64
N LEU A 60 3.95 1.22 0.12
CA LEU A 60 3.15 2.32 0.63
C LEU A 60 3.83 3.65 0.31
N ALA A 61 3.08 4.61 -0.22
CA ALA A 61 3.56 5.94 -0.53
C ALA A 61 2.63 6.99 0.07
N TRP A 62 3.22 8.06 0.61
CA TRP A 62 2.48 9.14 1.27
C TRP A 62 3.22 10.47 1.17
N PRO A 63 2.51 11.61 1.22
CA PRO A 63 3.15 12.92 1.24
C PRO A 63 3.84 13.19 2.58
N SER A 64 4.99 13.86 2.52
CA SER A 64 5.69 14.43 3.65
C SER A 64 5.37 15.93 3.76
N GLU A 65 5.56 16.52 4.94
CA GLU A 65 5.41 17.98 5.16
C GLU A 65 6.15 18.88 4.16
N LYS A 66 7.20 18.39 3.51
CA LYS A 66 7.98 19.12 2.50
C LYS A 66 7.37 19.10 1.09
N GLY A 67 6.24 18.42 0.90
CA GLY A 67 5.60 18.22 -0.41
C GLY A 67 6.18 17.04 -1.21
N ASP A 68 7.22 16.39 -0.71
CA ASP A 68 7.78 15.17 -1.29
C ASP A 68 6.94 13.93 -0.97
N LEU A 69 6.92 12.95 -1.88
CA LEU A 69 6.33 11.64 -1.62
C LEU A 69 7.36 10.70 -1.00
N LYS A 70 7.12 10.27 0.23
CA LYS A 70 7.87 9.18 0.86
C LYS A 70 7.33 7.85 0.36
N ILE A 71 8.22 6.98 -0.10
CA ILE A 71 7.88 5.66 -0.61
C ILE A 71 8.58 4.61 0.25
N LEU A 72 7.79 3.67 0.77
CA LEU A 72 8.23 2.50 1.51
C LEU A 72 7.91 1.26 0.66
N LEU A 73 8.94 0.57 0.19
CA LEU A 73 8.77 -0.68 -0.54
C LEU A 73 8.93 -1.86 0.43
N PRO A 74 8.17 -2.96 0.25
CA PRO A 74 8.35 -4.15 1.05
C PRO A 74 9.73 -4.77 0.75
N SER A 75 10.47 -5.12 1.80
CA SER A 75 11.84 -5.67 1.71
C SER A 75 11.90 -7.09 1.13
N ALA A 76 10.76 -7.74 0.92
CA ALA A 76 10.68 -9.01 0.23
C ALA A 76 9.49 -9.00 -0.72
N LEU A 77 9.75 -9.06 -2.03
CA LEU A 77 8.86 -9.85 -2.86
C LEU A 77 9.03 -11.27 -2.36
N LYS A 78 8.01 -11.85 -1.70
CA LYS A 78 7.86 -13.30 -1.85
C LYS A 78 7.73 -13.50 -3.36
N PRO A 79 8.67 -14.21 -4.02
CA PRO A 79 8.42 -14.62 -5.39
C PRO A 79 7.05 -15.31 -5.37
N ALA A 80 6.21 -14.98 -6.36
CA ALA A 80 5.03 -15.77 -6.62
C ALA A 80 5.54 -17.21 -6.79
N ASP A 81 5.26 -18.05 -5.80
CA ASP A 81 5.53 -19.48 -5.86
C ASP A 81 4.64 -20.02 -6.98
N GLY A 82 5.23 -20.10 -8.17
CA GLY A 82 4.60 -20.50 -9.41
C GLY A 82 5.31 -21.74 -9.93
N CYS A 83 4.82 -22.89 -9.45
CA CYS A 83 4.81 -24.24 -10.02
C CYS A 83 6.04 -24.78 -10.76
#